data_AF-A0A8S1EWE9-F1
#
_entry.id   AF-A0A8S1EWE9-F1
#
_cell.length_a   1.000
_cell.length_b   1.000
_cell.length_c   1.000
_cell.angle_alpha   90.00
_cell.angle_beta   90.00
_cell.angle_gamma   90.00
#
_symmetry.space_group_name_H-M   'P 1'
#
loop_
_entity.id
_entity.type
_entity.pdbx_description
1 polymer ?
#
loop_
_entity_poly.entity_id
_entity_poly.type
_entity_poly.pdbx_seq_one_letter_code
_entity_poly.pdbx_strand_id
1 'polypeptide(L)'
;MSFVVASSDAQQRSSNNCALMTSCAVEKCLDSGMVRKIIEESPREEVFGNLVEKFDMVCIAAKCGNECSQCKHCHYALEQMAALAQGEKTSGLCPKLESCVFNCLAADVEKVLSCVAKQCNVHCYDGDCPSCRMISRKIFSLICKRNSMVAQPNINYNGTCPNLFMEMADDYVARKKRVI
;
A
#
# COMPACT_ATOMS: atom_id res chain seq x y z
N MET A 1 13.15 11.18 40.04
CA MET A 1 12.77 11.48 38.64
C MET A 1 12.79 10.17 37.88
N SER A 2 11.62 9.56 37.68
CA SER A 2 11.51 8.28 36.97
C SER A 2 11.01 8.55 35.56
N PHE A 3 11.83 8.26 34.55
CA PHE A 3 11.45 8.32 33.14
C PHE A 3 10.63 7.07 32.76
N VAL A 4 9.62 7.31 31.93
CA VAL A 4 8.53 6.42 31.55
C VAL A 4 9.02 5.35 30.55
N VAL A 5 8.88 4.07 30.88
CA VAL A 5 9.02 2.94 29.94
C VAL A 5 7.61 2.40 29.66
N ALA A 6 6.88 3.03 28.74
CA ALA A 6 5.55 2.56 28.31
C ALA A 6 5.36 2.57 26.79
N SER A 7 6.40 2.90 26.01
CA SER A 7 6.30 3.13 24.55
C SER A 7 6.74 1.95 23.67
N SER A 8 7.38 0.92 24.22
CA SER A 8 7.90 -0.22 23.45
C SER A 8 6.83 -1.28 23.15
N ASP A 9 6.02 -1.66 24.12
CA ASP A 9 5.07 -2.78 23.97
C ASP A 9 3.90 -2.48 23.03
N ALA A 10 3.35 -1.26 23.05
CA ALA A 10 2.26 -0.86 22.18
C ALA A 10 2.69 -0.76 20.71
N GLN A 11 3.92 -0.27 20.48
CA GLN A 11 4.49 -0.12 19.14
C GLN A 11 4.92 -1.48 18.55
N GLN A 12 5.37 -2.41 19.40
CA GLN A 12 5.76 -3.77 19.03
C GLN A 12 4.53 -4.67 18.78
N ARG A 13 3.47 -4.59 19.60
CA ARG A 13 2.17 -5.25 19.32
C ARG A 13 1.52 -4.73 18.03
N SER A 14 1.48 -3.41 17.84
CA SER A 14 0.96 -2.80 16.61
C SER A 14 1.77 -3.23 15.38
N SER A 15 3.10 -3.37 15.50
CA SER A 15 3.95 -3.87 14.41
C SER A 15 3.69 -5.33 14.06
N ASN A 16 3.45 -6.18 15.07
CA ASN A 16 3.12 -7.60 14.91
C ASN A 16 1.74 -7.81 14.26
N ASN A 17 0.73 -7.03 14.65
CA ASN A 17 -0.61 -7.14 14.06
C ASN A 17 -0.61 -6.78 12.57
N CYS A 18 0.12 -5.73 12.20
CA CYS A 18 0.28 -5.37 10.79
C CYS A 18 1.10 -6.41 10.01
N ALA A 19 1.97 -7.20 10.65
CA ALA A 19 2.66 -8.29 9.99
C ALA A 19 1.71 -9.44 9.61
N LEU A 20 0.79 -9.82 10.49
CA LEU A 20 -0.26 -10.81 10.19
C LEU A 20 -1.13 -10.37 9.02
N MET A 21 -1.59 -9.12 9.03
CA MET A 21 -2.34 -8.54 7.92
C MET A 21 -1.55 -8.58 6.61
N THR A 22 -0.26 -8.22 6.66
CA THR A 22 0.62 -8.22 5.49
C THR A 22 0.76 -9.62 4.89
N SER A 23 1.00 -10.63 5.73
CA SER A 23 1.09 -12.02 5.28
C SER A 23 -0.22 -12.49 4.64
N CYS A 24 -1.36 -12.21 5.28
CA CYS A 24 -2.66 -12.55 4.73
C CYS A 24 -2.90 -11.90 3.36
N ALA A 25 -2.59 -10.60 3.23
CA ALA A 25 -2.77 -9.88 1.97
C ALA A 25 -1.94 -10.50 0.82
N VAL A 26 -0.66 -10.80 1.07
CA VAL A 26 0.20 -11.42 0.06
C VAL A 26 -0.24 -12.83 -0.31
N GLU A 27 -0.82 -13.58 0.63
CA GLU A 27 -1.24 -14.97 0.40
C GLU A 27 -2.62 -15.12 -0.23
N LYS A 28 -3.56 -14.22 0.10
CA LYS A 28 -4.98 -14.38 -0.30
C LYS A 28 -5.44 -13.40 -1.37
N CYS A 29 -4.72 -12.29 -1.56
CA CYS A 29 -5.13 -11.18 -2.42
C CYS A 29 -4.18 -10.88 -3.56
N LEU A 30 -3.04 -11.57 -3.64
CA LEU A 30 -2.11 -11.47 -4.75
C LEU A 30 -1.92 -12.84 -5.41
N ASP A 31 -1.98 -12.87 -6.73
CA ASP A 31 -1.63 -14.05 -7.50
C ASP A 31 -0.11 -14.17 -7.61
N SER A 32 0.46 -15.26 -7.08
CA SER A 32 1.91 -15.43 -7.02
C SER A 32 2.55 -15.56 -8.41
N GLY A 33 1.85 -16.15 -9.38
CA GLY A 33 2.30 -16.24 -10.77
C GLY A 33 2.38 -14.86 -11.43
N MET A 34 1.35 -14.05 -11.29
CA MET A 34 1.28 -12.67 -11.76
C MET A 34 2.38 -11.81 -11.11
N VAL A 35 2.54 -11.90 -9.80
CA VAL A 35 3.58 -11.14 -9.07
C VAL A 35 4.97 -11.51 -9.60
N ARG A 36 5.25 -12.80 -9.75
CA ARG A 36 6.52 -13.27 -10.31
C ARG A 36 6.73 -12.75 -11.73
N LYS A 37 5.70 -12.83 -12.57
CA LYS A 37 5.74 -12.31 -13.95
C LYS A 37 6.07 -10.81 -13.98
N ILE A 38 5.42 -10.01 -13.14
CA ILE A 38 5.70 -8.57 -13.03
C ILE A 38 7.17 -8.34 -12.67
N ILE A 39 7.69 -9.10 -11.70
CA ILE A 39 9.07 -8.96 -11.22
C ILE A 39 10.09 -9.36 -12.28
N GLU A 40 9.87 -10.46 -13.00
CA GLU A 40 10.83 -11.03 -13.94
C GLU A 40 10.79 -10.37 -15.33
N GLU A 41 9.61 -9.93 -15.78
CA GLU A 41 9.40 -9.48 -17.17
C GLU A 41 9.24 -7.96 -17.32
N SER A 42 8.92 -7.22 -16.26
CA SER A 42 8.75 -5.76 -16.38
C SER A 42 10.10 -5.02 -16.38
N PRO A 43 10.22 -3.89 -17.12
CA PRO A 43 11.29 -2.93 -16.90
C PRO A 43 11.34 -2.48 -15.44
N ARG A 44 12.54 -2.18 -14.91
CA ARG A 44 12.75 -1.81 -13.49
C ARG A 44 11.81 -0.70 -13.05
N GLU A 45 11.65 0.31 -13.89
CA GLU A 45 10.81 1.47 -13.71
C GLU A 45 9.30 1.14 -13.65
N GLU A 46 8.87 0.04 -14.24
CA GLU A 46 7.46 -0.36 -14.25
C GLU A 46 7.11 -1.33 -13.12
N VAL A 47 8.08 -2.09 -12.62
CA VAL A 47 7.88 -3.11 -11.56
C VAL A 47 7.03 -2.57 -10.41
N PHE A 48 7.38 -1.40 -9.87
CA PHE A 48 6.67 -0.84 -8.72
C PHE A 48 5.22 -0.50 -9.03
N GLY A 49 4.98 0.23 -10.12
CA GLY A 49 3.63 0.60 -10.56
C GLY A 49 2.78 -0.64 -10.81
N ASN A 50 3.32 -1.59 -11.57
CA ASN A 50 2.67 -2.84 -11.91
C ASN A 50 2.33 -3.68 -10.68
N LEU A 51 3.16 -3.67 -9.63
CA LEU A 51 2.89 -4.36 -8.37
C LEU A 51 1.83 -3.65 -7.51
N VAL A 52 1.99 -2.35 -7.27
CA VAL A 52 1.09 -1.63 -6.35
C VAL A 52 -0.32 -1.46 -6.91
N GLU A 53 -0.47 -1.49 -8.23
CA GLU A 53 -1.80 -1.54 -8.88
C GLU A 53 -2.53 -2.87 -8.64
N LYS A 54 -1.85 -3.92 -8.16
CA LYS A 54 -2.47 -5.19 -7.76
C LYS A 54 -2.83 -5.23 -6.28
N PHE A 55 -2.51 -4.19 -5.51
CA PHE A 55 -2.88 -4.13 -4.10
C PHE A 55 -4.37 -3.83 -4.00
N ASP A 56 -5.15 -4.88 -3.78
CA ASP A 56 -6.61 -4.81 -3.73
C ASP A 56 -7.10 -4.68 -2.27
N MET A 57 -7.45 -3.45 -1.88
CA MET A 57 -8.00 -3.18 -0.55
C MET A 57 -9.40 -3.79 -0.35
N VAL A 58 -10.18 -4.01 -1.42
CA VAL A 58 -11.47 -4.71 -1.32
C VAL A 58 -11.23 -6.18 -0.98
N CYS A 59 -10.25 -6.82 -1.62
CA CYS A 59 -9.86 -8.17 -1.25
C CYS A 59 -9.34 -8.25 0.18
N ILE A 60 -8.48 -7.30 0.61
CA ILE A 60 -7.94 -7.28 1.98
C ILE A 60 -9.08 -7.13 2.99
N ALA A 61 -10.03 -6.23 2.75
CA ALA A 61 -11.21 -6.06 3.59
C ALA A 61 -12.02 -7.36 3.70
N ALA A 62 -12.24 -8.05 2.57
CA ALA A 62 -13.07 -9.26 2.52
C ALA A 62 -12.39 -10.52 3.09
N LYS A 63 -11.10 -10.74 2.78
CA LYS A 63 -10.39 -12.00 3.11
C LYS A 63 -9.45 -11.91 4.29
N CYS A 64 -9.06 -10.69 4.68
CA CYS A 64 -8.09 -10.40 5.73
C CYS A 64 -8.64 -9.35 6.72
N GLY A 65 -9.97 -9.19 6.80
CA GLY A 65 -10.62 -8.16 7.61
C GLY A 65 -10.29 -8.26 9.11
N ASN A 66 -10.15 -9.48 9.64
CA ASN A 66 -9.81 -9.72 11.04
C ASN A 66 -8.39 -9.27 11.39
N GLU A 67 -7.43 -9.52 10.50
CA GLU A 67 -6.05 -9.08 10.66
C GLU A 67 -5.94 -7.57 10.38
N CYS A 68 -6.71 -7.08 9.41
CA CYS A 68 -6.74 -5.67 9.03
C CYS A 68 -7.27 -4.78 10.16
N SER A 69 -8.34 -5.18 10.84
CA SER A 69 -8.90 -4.42 11.99
C SER A 69 -7.91 -4.32 13.16
N GLN A 70 -7.01 -5.29 13.32
CA GLN A 70 -5.98 -5.28 14.35
C GLN A 70 -4.74 -4.45 13.96
N CYS A 71 -4.58 -4.14 12.68
CA CYS A 71 -3.53 -3.26 12.18
C CYS A 71 -4.06 -1.83 12.05
N LYS A 72 -3.64 -0.91 12.93
CA LYS A 72 -4.15 0.48 12.96
C LYS A 72 -4.19 1.19 11.60
N HIS A 73 -3.21 0.92 10.73
CA HIS A 73 -3.16 1.53 9.41
C HIS A 73 -4.23 0.98 8.47
N CYS A 74 -4.49 -0.32 8.57
CA CYS A 74 -5.43 -1.02 7.70
C CYS A 74 -6.85 -0.77 8.19
N HIS A 75 -7.04 -0.81 9.51
CA HIS A 75 -8.28 -0.40 10.15
C HIS A 75 -8.69 1.02 9.76
N TYR A 76 -7.76 1.98 9.83
CA TYR A 76 -8.00 3.34 9.34
C TYR A 76 -8.48 3.35 7.89
N ALA A 77 -7.86 2.57 7.00
CA ALA A 77 -8.27 2.51 5.60
C ALA A 77 -9.68 1.94 5.43
N LEU A 78 -10.06 0.92 6.21
CA LEU A 78 -11.42 0.38 6.23
C LEU A 78 -12.44 1.44 6.67
N GLU A 79 -12.14 2.20 7.72
CA GLU A 79 -13.00 3.29 8.18
C GLU A 79 -13.16 4.36 7.09
N GLN A 80 -12.08 4.73 6.39
CA GLN A 80 -12.16 5.74 5.34
C GLN A 80 -12.97 5.24 4.14
N MET A 81 -12.81 3.97 3.75
CA MET A 81 -13.62 3.36 2.69
C MET A 81 -15.10 3.34 3.06
N ALA A 82 -15.43 3.00 4.32
CA ALA A 82 -16.80 2.99 4.81
C ALA A 82 -17.41 4.39 4.84
N ALA A 83 -16.66 5.41 5.31
CA ALA A 83 -17.11 6.79 5.33
C ALA A 83 -17.36 7.31 3.91
N LEU A 84 -16.44 7.07 2.98
CA LEU A 84 -16.58 7.47 1.57
C LEU A 84 -17.79 6.82 0.90
N ALA A 85 -18.04 5.54 1.15
CA ALA A 85 -19.21 4.83 0.60
C ALA A 85 -20.55 5.37 1.14
N GLN A 86 -20.55 5.93 2.36
CA GLN A 86 -21.73 6.51 2.99
C GLN A 86 -21.87 8.02 2.71
N GLY A 87 -20.93 8.62 1.99
CA GLY A 87 -20.89 10.07 1.79
C GLY A 87 -20.56 10.85 3.07
N GLU A 88 -19.97 10.20 4.06
CA GLU A 88 -19.56 10.80 5.31
C GLU A 88 -18.18 11.45 5.20
N LYS A 89 -17.88 12.31 6.18
CA LYS A 89 -16.59 12.97 6.26
C LYS A 89 -15.50 11.99 6.68
N THR A 90 -14.40 11.95 5.93
CA THR A 90 -13.20 11.21 6.30
C THR A 90 -12.47 11.90 7.45
N SER A 91 -11.60 11.15 8.12
CA SER A 91 -10.82 11.65 9.26
C SER A 91 -9.69 12.62 8.87
N GLY A 92 -9.26 12.63 7.61
CA GLY A 92 -8.32 13.63 7.08
C GLY A 92 -6.84 13.29 7.26
N LEU A 93 -6.49 12.05 7.62
CA LEU A 93 -5.08 11.64 7.75
C LEU A 93 -4.39 11.49 6.38
N CYS A 94 -5.16 11.29 5.30
CA CYS A 94 -4.66 11.14 3.94
C CYS A 94 -5.44 12.04 2.97
N PRO A 95 -5.36 13.37 3.11
CA PRO A 95 -6.34 14.29 2.53
C PRO A 95 -6.36 14.31 1.00
N LYS A 96 -5.21 14.19 0.30
CA LYS A 96 -5.21 14.12 -1.17
C LYS A 96 -5.73 12.79 -1.65
N LEU A 97 -5.35 11.70 -0.98
CA LEU A 97 -5.85 10.37 -1.34
C LEU A 97 -7.38 10.28 -1.15
N GLU A 98 -7.87 10.69 0.02
CA GLU A 98 -9.30 10.71 0.36
C GLU A 98 -10.09 11.59 -0.63
N SER A 99 -9.60 12.80 -0.90
CA SER A 99 -10.24 13.71 -1.86
C SER A 99 -10.24 13.15 -3.29
N CYS A 100 -9.15 12.50 -3.71
CA CYS A 100 -9.09 11.88 -5.03
C CYS A 100 -10.11 10.75 -5.17
N VAL A 101 -10.20 9.87 -4.16
CA VAL A 101 -11.18 8.77 -4.16
C VAL A 101 -12.61 9.31 -4.15
N PHE A 102 -12.89 10.34 -3.35
CA PHE A 102 -14.18 11.03 -3.35
C PHE A 102 -14.54 11.58 -4.74
N ASN A 103 -13.59 12.25 -5.41
CA ASN A 103 -13.81 12.77 -6.76
C ASN A 103 -14.06 11.65 -7.79
N CYS A 104 -13.37 10.51 -7.66
CA CYS A 104 -13.64 9.33 -8.48
C CYS A 104 -15.06 8.79 -8.26
N LEU A 105 -15.52 8.70 -7.01
CA LEU A 105 -16.88 8.27 -6.66
C LEU A 105 -17.94 9.24 -7.21
N ALA A 106 -17.71 10.54 -7.08
CA ALA A 106 -18.63 11.57 -7.55
C ALA A 106 -18.73 11.65 -9.09
N ALA A 107 -17.66 11.29 -9.80
CA ALA A 107 -17.62 11.35 -11.26
C ALA A 107 -18.35 10.18 -11.92
N ASP A 108 -18.02 8.94 -11.54
CA ASP A 108 -18.60 7.72 -12.11
C ASP A 108 -18.35 6.51 -11.20
N VAL A 109 -19.39 6.09 -10.48
CA VAL A 109 -19.33 4.96 -9.54
C VAL A 109 -18.96 3.65 -10.26
N GLU A 110 -19.41 3.44 -11.50
CA GLU A 110 -19.09 2.21 -12.25
C GLU A 110 -17.60 2.11 -12.60
N LYS A 111 -16.93 3.27 -12.73
CA LYS A 111 -15.50 3.36 -13.06
C LYS A 111 -14.62 3.70 -11.87
N VAL A 112 -15.16 3.73 -10.65
CA VAL A 112 -14.41 4.15 -9.45
C VAL A 112 -13.10 3.37 -9.29
N LEU A 113 -13.12 2.05 -9.44
CA LEU A 113 -11.93 1.21 -9.29
C LEU A 113 -10.84 1.57 -10.30
N SER A 114 -11.22 1.81 -11.56
CA SER A 114 -10.27 2.23 -12.61
C SER A 114 -9.74 3.64 -12.35
N CYS A 115 -10.60 4.55 -11.90
CA CYS A 115 -10.22 5.93 -11.56
C CYS A 115 -9.20 5.95 -10.41
N VAL A 116 -9.50 5.25 -9.31
CA VAL A 116 -8.62 5.16 -8.13
C VAL A 116 -7.27 4.57 -8.50
N ALA A 117 -7.25 3.46 -9.23
CA ALA A 117 -6.01 2.80 -9.65
C ALA A 117 -5.12 3.72 -10.51
N LYS A 118 -5.72 4.50 -11.42
CA LYS A 118 -4.98 5.37 -12.34
C LYS A 118 -4.51 6.67 -11.70
N GLN A 119 -5.35 7.29 -10.88
CA GLN A 119 -5.18 8.67 -10.43
C GLN A 119 -4.78 8.80 -8.96
N CYS A 120 -5.36 7.97 -8.09
CA CYS A 120 -5.27 8.21 -6.64
C CYS A 120 -4.10 7.48 -5.98
N ASN A 121 -3.67 6.34 -6.52
CA ASN A 121 -2.58 5.54 -5.95
C ASN A 121 -1.29 6.34 -5.72
N VAL A 122 -1.00 7.38 -6.52
CA VAL A 122 0.17 8.23 -6.35
C VAL A 122 0.19 8.95 -4.98
N HIS A 123 -0.98 9.31 -4.43
CA HIS A 123 -1.09 9.98 -3.14
C HIS A 123 -0.81 9.06 -1.94
N CYS A 124 -0.76 7.75 -2.16
CA CYS A 124 -0.21 6.83 -1.16
C CYS A 124 1.30 7.02 -0.99
N TYR A 125 1.99 7.49 -2.03
CA TYR A 125 3.45 7.47 -2.12
C TYR A 125 4.08 8.87 -2.14
N ASP A 126 3.33 9.93 -2.50
CA ASP A 126 3.84 11.30 -2.61
C ASP A 126 4.11 12.02 -1.28
N GLY A 127 3.94 11.31 -0.15
CA GLY A 127 4.11 11.83 1.20
C GLY A 127 2.81 12.25 1.89
N ASP A 128 1.68 12.26 1.19
CA ASP A 128 0.37 12.67 1.73
C ASP A 128 -0.20 11.68 2.75
N CYS A 129 -0.02 10.38 2.52
CA CYS A 129 -0.67 9.35 3.32
C CYS A 129 0.34 8.40 4.01
N PRO A 130 0.81 8.72 5.24
CA PRO A 130 1.75 7.88 5.98
C PRO A 130 1.20 6.48 6.26
N SER A 131 -0.12 6.38 6.46
CA SER A 131 -0.80 5.12 6.75
C SER A 131 -0.73 4.15 5.57
N CYS A 132 -1.10 4.63 4.38
CA CYS A 132 -1.02 3.85 3.15
C CYS A 132 0.43 3.50 2.80
N ARG A 133 1.35 4.48 2.85
CA ARG A 133 2.78 4.23 2.57
C ARG A 133 3.35 3.14 3.47
N MET A 134 2.97 3.08 4.74
CA MET A 134 3.46 2.04 5.66
C MET A 134 2.98 0.64 5.25
N ILE A 135 1.68 0.48 4.97
CA ILE A 135 1.12 -0.81 4.57
C ILE A 135 1.77 -1.27 3.27
N SER A 136 1.78 -0.40 2.26
CA SER A 136 2.40 -0.73 0.96
C SER A 136 3.86 -1.11 1.12
N ARG A 137 4.62 -0.42 2.00
CA ARG A 137 6.01 -0.78 2.31
C ARG A 137 6.12 -2.19 2.90
N LYS A 138 5.25 -2.56 3.84
CA LYS A 138 5.25 -3.89 4.47
C LYS A 138 4.92 -4.99 3.44
N ILE A 139 3.86 -4.80 2.66
CA ILE A 139 3.43 -5.73 1.60
C ILE A 139 4.54 -5.89 0.56
N PHE A 140 5.04 -4.78 0.00
CA PHE A 140 6.13 -4.81 -0.97
C PHE A 140 7.37 -5.48 -0.39
N SER A 141 7.75 -5.18 0.85
CA SER A 141 8.94 -5.78 1.45
C SER A 141 8.82 -7.29 1.62
N LEU A 142 7.61 -7.80 1.91
CA LEU A 142 7.37 -9.24 1.99
C LEU A 142 7.46 -9.88 0.59
N ILE A 143 6.85 -9.28 -0.43
CA ILE A 143 6.94 -9.72 -1.82
C ILE A 143 8.41 -9.75 -2.29
N CYS A 144 9.14 -8.67 -2.02
CA CYS A 144 10.54 -8.52 -2.38
C CYS A 144 11.43 -9.60 -1.77
N LYS A 145 11.21 -9.93 -0.49
CA LYS A 145 11.93 -11.03 0.16
C LYS A 145 11.56 -12.40 -0.43
N ARG A 146 10.27 -12.66 -0.65
CA ARG A 146 9.78 -13.95 -1.16
C ARG A 146 10.27 -14.25 -2.58
N ASN A 147 10.54 -13.22 -3.39
CA ASN A 147 10.92 -13.34 -4.79
C ASN A 147 12.38 -12.94 -5.07
N SER A 148 13.19 -12.75 -4.02
CA SER A 148 14.59 -12.32 -4.13
C SER A 148 14.77 -11.09 -5.04
N MET A 149 13.83 -10.13 -4.99
CA MET A 149 13.75 -9.05 -5.98
C MET A 149 15.04 -8.25 -6.12
N VAL A 150 15.77 -8.02 -5.02
CA VAL A 150 17.05 -7.28 -5.05
C VAL A 150 18.12 -7.92 -5.94
N ALA A 151 18.04 -9.24 -6.14
CA ALA A 151 18.98 -10.01 -6.96
C ALA A 151 18.46 -10.29 -8.39
N GLN A 152 17.24 -9.85 -8.73
CA GLN A 152 16.68 -10.07 -10.07
C GLN A 152 17.47 -9.27 -11.11
N PRO A 153 17.78 -9.82 -12.30
CA PRO A 153 18.66 -9.17 -13.27
C PRO A 153 18.19 -7.78 -13.73
N ASN A 154 16.88 -7.60 -13.91
CA ASN A 154 16.25 -6.33 -14.28
C ASN A 154 16.22 -5.32 -13.13
N ILE A 155 16.34 -5.77 -11.87
CA ILE A 155 16.35 -4.90 -10.69
C ILE A 155 17.78 -4.60 -10.25
N ASN A 156 18.59 -5.63 -10.00
CA ASN A 156 20.00 -5.56 -9.56
C ASN A 156 20.26 -4.42 -8.57
N TYR A 157 19.86 -4.63 -7.31
CA TYR A 157 19.86 -3.61 -6.27
C TYR A 157 20.75 -4.02 -5.09
N ASN A 158 21.75 -3.19 -4.78
CA ASN A 158 22.58 -3.38 -3.60
C ASN A 158 21.96 -2.70 -2.38
N GLY A 159 21.08 -3.41 -1.68
CA GLY A 159 20.41 -2.90 -0.49
C GLY A 159 19.32 -3.82 0.06
N THR A 160 18.45 -3.27 0.90
CA THR A 160 17.36 -4.04 1.53
C THR A 160 16.02 -3.80 0.82
N CYS A 161 15.10 -4.76 0.91
CA CYS A 161 13.75 -4.61 0.35
C CYS A 161 13.00 -3.34 0.82
N PRO A 162 13.08 -2.93 2.11
CA PRO A 162 12.51 -1.65 2.53
C PRO A 162 13.14 -0.44 1.85
N ASN A 163 14.45 -0.46 1.56
CA ASN A 163 15.11 0.64 0.87
C ASN A 163 14.77 0.64 -0.63
N LEU A 164 14.69 -0.55 -1.24
CA LEU A 164 14.21 -0.71 -2.62
C LEU A 164 12.80 -0.14 -2.79
N PHE A 165 11.90 -0.37 -1.81
CA PHE A 165 10.58 0.25 -1.80
C PHE A 165 10.66 1.77 -1.83
N MET A 166 11.53 2.38 -1.00
CA MET A 166 11.63 3.84 -0.92
C MET A 166 12.06 4.44 -2.25
N GLU A 167 13.12 3.89 -2.85
CA GLU A 167 13.63 4.35 -4.15
C GLU A 167 12.59 4.19 -5.26
N MET A 168 11.99 3.01 -5.37
CA MET A 168 11.01 2.73 -6.39
C MET A 168 9.70 3.52 -6.23
N ALA A 169 9.29 3.81 -5.00
CA ALA A 169 8.12 4.64 -4.71
C ALA A 169 8.36 6.10 -5.11
N ASP A 170 9.55 6.63 -4.81
CA ASP A 170 9.91 8.01 -5.15
C ASP A 170 10.02 8.17 -6.69
N ASP A 171 10.61 7.20 -7.37
CA ASP A 171 10.64 7.12 -8.83
C ASP A 171 9.23 7.06 -9.45
N TYR A 172 8.34 6.25 -8.88
CA TYR A 172 6.96 6.13 -9.33
C TYR A 172 6.22 7.47 -9.23
N VAL A 173 6.36 8.17 -8.11
CA VAL A 173 5.77 9.51 -7.92
C VAL A 173 6.36 10.51 -8.91
N ALA A 174 7.67 10.51 -9.11
CA ALA A 174 8.34 11.39 -10.06
C ALA A 174 7.84 11.18 -11.50
N ARG A 175 7.60 9.92 -11.91
CA ARG A 175 7.03 9.59 -13.22
C ARG A 175 5.58 10.04 -13.34
N LYS A 176 4.73 9.74 -12.35
CA LYS A 176 3.31 10.14 -12.38
C LYS A 176 3.13 11.67 -12.44
N LYS A 177 3.99 12.43 -11.77
CA LYS A 177 3.99 13.90 -11.84
C LYS A 177 4.39 14.49 -13.20
N ARG A 178 5.05 13.73 -14.09
CA ARG A 178 5.41 14.19 -15.45
C ARG A 178 4.31 13.94 -16.48
N VAL A 179 3.34 13.10 -16.15
CA VAL A 179 2.26 12.67 -17.04
C VAL A 179 0.94 13.41 -16.74
N ILE A 180 0.83 14.00 -15.55
CA ILE A 180 -0.30 14.84 -15.10
C ILE A 180 0.01 16.31 -15.39
#